data_AF-A0A091H5V8-F1
#
_entry.id   AF-A0A091H5V8-F1
#
_cell.length_a   1.000
_cell.length_b   1.000
_cell.length_c   1.000
_cell.angle_alpha   90.00
_cell.angle_beta   90.00
_cell.angle_gamma   90.00
#
_symmetry.space_group_name_H-M   'P 1'
#
loop_
_entity.id
_entity.type
_entity.pdbx_description
1 polymer ?
#
loop_
_entity_poly.entity_id
_entity_poly.type
_entity_poly.pdbx_seq_one_letter_code
_entity_poly.pdbx_strand_id
1 'polypeptide(L)'
;RFLYSDEVQIGPETVMTTLYTAKKYAVPALEAHCVDFLTKHLRADNAFMLLTQARLFDEPQLASLCLDTIDKSTMDAISAEGFTDIDIDTLCAVLERDTLSIRESRLFGAVVRWAEAECQRQQLPVTFGNKQKVLGRALSLIRFPLMTIEEFAAGPAQSGILSDREVVNLFLHFTVNPKPKVDYIDRPRCCLRGKECSINRFQQVESRWGYSGTSDRIRFTVNRRISVVGFGLYGSIHGPTDYQVNIQIIDYEKNQTLGQNDTGFSCDGTASTFRVMFKEPIEILPTVCYTACATLKGPDSHYGTKGLKKVIHESPTASKTCFVFYSSPGNNNGTSIEDGQIPEIIFYT
;
A
#
# COMPACT_ATOMS: atom_id res chain seq x y z
N ARG A 1 -8.23 42.49 -17.97
CA ARG A 1 -8.62 42.97 -16.63
C ARG A 1 -7.51 42.70 -15.63
N PHE A 2 -7.23 41.44 -15.29
CA PHE A 2 -6.14 41.06 -14.35
C PHE A 2 -4.82 41.82 -14.58
N LEU A 3 -4.26 41.82 -15.80
CA LEU A 3 -3.00 42.54 -16.12
C LEU A 3 -3.00 44.05 -15.85
N TYR A 4 -4.17 44.68 -15.73
CA TYR A 4 -4.30 46.13 -15.55
C TYR A 4 -4.89 46.51 -14.19
N SER A 5 -5.49 45.57 -13.45
CA SER A 5 -6.21 45.86 -12.21
C SER A 5 -5.95 44.87 -11.07
N ASP A 6 -5.15 43.82 -11.28
CA ASP A 6 -4.93 42.69 -10.37
C ASP A 6 -6.22 41.99 -9.86
N GLU A 7 -7.38 42.32 -10.44
CA GLU A 7 -8.66 41.73 -10.06
C GLU A 7 -8.95 40.46 -10.85
N VAL A 8 -9.10 39.35 -10.12
CA VAL A 8 -9.45 38.03 -10.66
C VAL A 8 -10.85 37.60 -10.22
N GLN A 9 -11.64 37.09 -11.16
CA GLN A 9 -12.89 36.38 -10.87
C GLN A 9 -12.80 35.03 -11.56
N ILE A 10 -12.54 33.99 -10.78
CA ILE A 10 -12.39 32.62 -11.25
C ILE A 10 -13.62 31.83 -10.80
N GLY A 11 -14.27 31.16 -11.74
CA GLY A 11 -15.37 30.23 -11.48
C GLY A 11 -14.98 28.80 -11.87
N PRO A 12 -15.74 27.79 -11.43
CA PRO A 12 -15.44 26.39 -11.71
C PRO A 12 -15.44 26.06 -13.22
N GLU A 13 -16.24 26.76 -14.03
CA GLU A 13 -16.27 26.55 -15.48
C GLU A 13 -15.18 27.35 -16.22
N THR A 14 -14.70 28.45 -15.64
CA THR A 14 -13.73 29.36 -16.27
C THR A 14 -12.29 29.12 -15.82
N VAL A 15 -12.08 28.39 -14.72
CA VAL A 15 -10.75 28.18 -14.14
C VAL A 15 -9.79 27.50 -15.10
N MET A 16 -10.24 26.50 -15.87
CA MET A 16 -9.37 25.75 -16.78
C MET A 16 -8.91 26.59 -17.97
N THR A 17 -9.83 27.35 -18.57
CA THR A 17 -9.51 28.26 -19.69
C THR A 17 -8.67 29.45 -19.21
N THR A 18 -8.91 29.91 -17.98
CA THR A 18 -8.09 30.95 -17.33
C THR A 18 -6.68 30.44 -17.04
N LEU A 19 -6.52 29.21 -16.53
CA LEU A 19 -5.21 28.61 -16.30
C LEU A 19 -4.44 28.40 -17.61
N TYR A 20 -5.11 27.91 -18.65
CA TYR A 20 -4.51 27.78 -19.99
C TYR A 20 -4.00 29.13 -20.52
N THR A 21 -4.81 30.18 -20.42
CA THR A 21 -4.41 31.52 -20.87
C THR A 21 -3.30 32.11 -20.01
N ALA A 22 -3.34 31.92 -18.68
CA ALA A 22 -2.28 32.34 -17.77
C ALA A 22 -0.93 31.72 -18.13
N LYS A 23 -0.90 30.41 -18.40
CA LYS A 23 0.31 29.71 -18.86
C LYS A 23 0.76 30.17 -20.25
N LYS A 24 -0.17 30.26 -21.20
CA LYS A 24 0.12 30.67 -22.58
C LYS A 24 0.76 32.07 -22.66
N TYR A 25 0.33 32.99 -21.81
CA TYR A 25 0.85 34.36 -21.76
C TYR A 25 1.91 34.57 -20.66
N ALA A 26 2.37 33.50 -20.01
CA ALA A 26 3.37 33.53 -18.94
C ALA A 26 3.05 34.55 -17.84
N VAL A 27 1.89 34.39 -17.19
CA VAL A 27 1.41 35.23 -16.08
C VAL A 27 1.36 34.40 -14.79
N PRO A 28 2.48 34.26 -14.04
CA PRO A 28 2.58 33.33 -12.90
C PRO A 28 1.64 33.66 -11.74
N ALA A 29 1.35 34.95 -11.52
CA ALA A 29 0.42 35.36 -10.47
C ALA A 29 -1.00 34.85 -10.73
N LEU A 30 -1.45 34.88 -11.99
CA LEU A 30 -2.76 34.37 -12.38
C LEU A 30 -2.83 32.85 -12.29
N GLU A 31 -1.75 32.17 -12.70
CA GLU A 31 -1.58 30.73 -12.57
C GLU A 31 -1.67 30.29 -11.10
N ALA A 32 -0.97 30.97 -10.19
CA ALA A 32 -1.03 30.69 -8.75
C ALA A 32 -2.46 30.84 -8.19
N HIS A 33 -3.20 31.88 -8.60
CA HIS A 33 -4.60 32.05 -8.21
C HIS A 33 -5.51 30.93 -8.75
N CYS A 34 -5.28 30.47 -9.99
CA CYS A 34 -6.01 29.33 -10.55
C CYS A 34 -5.70 28.04 -9.78
N VAL A 35 -4.44 27.75 -9.50
CA VAL A 35 -4.03 26.53 -8.76
C VAL A 35 -4.56 26.54 -7.33
N ASP A 36 -4.53 27.68 -6.63
CA ASP A 36 -5.10 27.84 -5.29
C ASP A 36 -6.63 27.62 -5.29
N PHE A 37 -7.33 28.15 -6.30
CA PHE A 37 -8.76 27.91 -6.46
C PHE A 37 -9.07 26.42 -6.69
N LEU A 38 -8.32 25.75 -7.59
CA LEU A 38 -8.48 24.32 -7.85
C LEU A 38 -8.20 23.48 -6.60
N THR A 39 -7.16 23.84 -5.85
CA THR A 39 -6.77 23.17 -4.60
C THR A 39 -7.86 23.27 -3.54
N LYS A 40 -8.50 24.44 -3.39
CA LYS A 40 -9.59 24.65 -2.41
C LYS A 40 -10.89 23.93 -2.78
N HIS A 41 -11.11 23.68 -4.06
CA HIS A 41 -12.31 23.02 -4.58
C HIS A 41 -12.08 21.56 -4.99
N LEU A 42 -10.92 20.99 -4.66
CA LEU A 42 -10.59 19.59 -4.91
C LEU A 42 -11.41 18.67 -4.00
N ARG A 43 -12.11 17.71 -4.61
CA ARG A 43 -12.99 16.73 -3.97
C ARG A 43 -12.79 15.36 -4.63
N ALA A 44 -13.28 14.31 -3.98
CA ALA A 44 -13.13 12.95 -4.50
C ALA A 44 -13.80 12.75 -5.87
N ASP A 45 -14.95 13.39 -6.09
CA ASP A 45 -15.76 13.31 -7.33
C ASP A 45 -15.09 13.96 -8.55
N ASN A 46 -14.33 15.03 -8.35
CA ASN A 46 -13.64 15.76 -9.43
C ASN A 46 -12.13 15.49 -9.52
N ALA A 47 -11.56 14.72 -8.58
CA ALA A 47 -10.11 14.52 -8.49
C ALA A 47 -9.50 13.86 -9.74
N PHE A 48 -10.19 12.90 -10.36
CA PHE A 48 -9.71 12.25 -11.59
C PHE A 48 -9.64 13.21 -12.78
N MET A 49 -10.68 14.03 -12.95
CA MET A 49 -10.70 15.05 -14.00
C MET A 49 -9.64 16.11 -13.76
N LEU A 50 -9.50 16.59 -12.52
CA LEU A 50 -8.45 17.54 -12.15
C LEU A 50 -7.05 16.95 -12.32
N LEU A 51 -6.85 15.66 -12.08
CA LEU A 51 -5.58 14.98 -12.33
C LEU A 51 -5.22 14.99 -13.82
N THR A 52 -6.17 14.64 -14.70
CA THR A 52 -5.98 14.71 -16.16
C THR A 52 -5.54 16.11 -16.58
N GLN A 53 -6.20 17.13 -16.04
CA GLN A 53 -5.87 18.51 -16.35
C GLN A 53 -4.52 18.94 -15.77
N ALA A 54 -4.23 18.60 -14.52
CA ALA A 54 -2.95 18.90 -13.88
C ALA A 54 -1.77 18.32 -14.67
N ARG A 55 -1.95 17.11 -15.23
CA ARG A 55 -0.96 16.49 -16.13
C ARG A 55 -0.85 17.22 -17.47
N LEU A 56 -1.98 17.64 -18.06
CA LEU A 56 -2.00 18.40 -19.31
C LEU A 56 -1.28 19.76 -19.18
N PHE A 57 -1.39 20.40 -18.02
CA PHE A 57 -0.80 21.70 -17.73
C PHE A 57 0.61 21.63 -17.12
N ASP A 58 1.17 20.42 -16.95
CA ASP A 58 2.47 20.16 -16.31
C ASP A 58 2.57 20.77 -14.90
N GLU A 59 1.53 20.55 -14.09
CA GLU A 59 1.41 21.00 -12.70
C GLU A 59 1.65 19.84 -11.71
N PRO A 60 2.91 19.51 -11.37
CA PRO A 60 3.21 18.32 -10.55
C PRO A 60 2.68 18.44 -9.12
N GLN A 61 2.64 19.64 -8.55
CA GLN A 61 2.12 19.86 -7.20
C GLN A 61 0.60 19.59 -7.15
N LEU A 62 -0.15 20.13 -8.10
CA LEU A 62 -1.59 19.88 -8.20
C LEU A 62 -1.89 18.41 -8.49
N ALA A 63 -1.12 17.78 -9.39
CA ALA A 63 -1.24 16.35 -9.67
C ALA A 63 -1.01 15.49 -8.42
N SER A 64 0.02 15.81 -7.62
CA SER A 64 0.31 15.11 -6.37
C SER A 64 -0.86 15.22 -5.37
N LEU A 65 -1.47 16.40 -5.26
CA LEU A 65 -2.62 16.62 -4.37
C LEU A 65 -3.88 15.87 -4.85
N CYS A 66 -4.10 15.82 -6.17
CA CYS A 66 -5.19 15.04 -6.75
C CYS A 66 -5.01 13.56 -6.45
N LEU A 67 -3.80 13.03 -6.63
CA LEU A 67 -3.46 11.64 -6.32
C LEU A 67 -3.64 11.32 -4.83
N ASP A 68 -3.20 12.19 -3.94
CA ASP A 68 -3.40 12.03 -2.50
C ASP A 68 -4.89 11.96 -2.12
N THR A 69 -5.71 12.78 -2.78
CA THR A 69 -7.16 12.84 -2.58
C THR A 69 -7.85 11.59 -3.13
N ILE A 70 -7.45 11.11 -4.32
CA ILE A 70 -7.91 9.84 -4.89
C ILE A 70 -7.59 8.68 -3.96
N ASP A 71 -6.38 8.63 -3.42
CA ASP A 71 -6.02 7.58 -2.48
C ASP A 71 -6.88 7.68 -1.18
N LYS A 72 -7.44 8.87 -0.82
CA LYS A 72 -8.02 9.13 0.53
C LYS A 72 -9.45 8.62 0.56
N SER A 73 -10.10 8.83 -0.57
CA SER A 73 -11.48 8.45 -0.84
C SER A 73 -11.53 7.63 -2.14
N THR A 74 -10.73 6.56 -2.22
CA THR A 74 -10.57 5.77 -3.46
C THR A 74 -11.88 5.21 -3.97
N MET A 75 -12.72 4.67 -3.08
CA MET A 75 -14.02 4.13 -3.49
C MET A 75 -14.94 5.20 -4.06
N ASP A 76 -15.00 6.38 -3.44
CA ASP A 76 -15.85 7.48 -3.89
C ASP A 76 -15.33 8.05 -5.21
N ALA A 77 -14.02 8.29 -5.31
CA ALA A 77 -13.38 8.83 -6.49
C ALA A 77 -13.56 7.90 -7.70
N ILE A 78 -13.34 6.59 -7.53
CA ILE A 78 -13.47 5.63 -8.63
C ILE A 78 -14.94 5.47 -9.03
N SER A 79 -15.89 5.59 -8.10
CA SER A 79 -17.32 5.49 -8.39
C SER A 79 -17.88 6.72 -9.10
N ALA A 80 -17.21 7.87 -9.00
CA ALA A 80 -17.63 9.11 -9.62
C ALA A 80 -17.69 9.03 -11.15
N GLU A 81 -18.56 9.83 -11.74
CA GLU A 81 -18.71 9.94 -13.21
C GLU A 81 -17.42 10.46 -13.87
N GLY A 82 -16.69 11.35 -13.18
CA GLY A 82 -15.41 11.87 -13.68
C GLY A 82 -14.33 10.81 -13.88
N PHE A 83 -14.47 9.60 -13.33
CA PHE A 83 -13.55 8.50 -13.60
C PHE A 83 -13.65 8.00 -15.06
N THR A 84 -14.84 7.96 -15.65
CA THR A 84 -15.03 7.41 -17.02
C THR A 84 -14.53 8.34 -18.13
N ASP A 85 -14.30 9.61 -17.80
CA ASP A 85 -13.92 10.66 -18.74
C ASP A 85 -12.40 10.83 -18.89
N ILE A 86 -11.59 10.14 -18.06
CA ILE A 86 -10.13 10.22 -18.14
C ILE A 86 -9.58 9.55 -19.40
N ASP A 87 -8.39 9.98 -19.82
CA ASP A 87 -7.62 9.35 -20.89
C ASP A 87 -6.90 8.07 -20.42
N ILE A 88 -6.43 7.26 -21.39
CA ILE A 88 -5.74 5.99 -21.13
C ILE A 88 -4.42 6.17 -20.37
N ASP A 89 -3.68 7.26 -20.59
CA ASP A 89 -2.43 7.52 -19.86
C ASP A 89 -2.73 7.81 -18.38
N THR A 90 -3.79 8.55 -18.09
CA THR A 90 -4.23 8.83 -16.70
C THR A 90 -4.75 7.58 -16.03
N LEU A 91 -5.51 6.74 -16.73
CA LEU A 91 -5.92 5.43 -16.21
C LEU A 91 -4.70 4.57 -15.88
N CYS A 92 -3.71 4.47 -16.76
CA CYS A 92 -2.50 3.68 -16.52
C CYS A 92 -1.72 4.21 -15.31
N ALA A 93 -1.52 5.53 -15.22
CA ALA A 93 -0.81 6.15 -14.11
C ALA A 93 -1.48 5.88 -12.75
N VAL A 94 -2.81 5.74 -12.74
CA VAL A 94 -3.57 5.38 -11.53
C VAL A 94 -3.41 3.89 -11.23
N LEU A 95 -3.57 3.02 -12.22
CA LEU A 95 -3.46 1.56 -12.07
C LEU A 95 -2.04 1.06 -11.77
N GLU A 96 -1.01 1.84 -12.03
CA GLU A 96 0.37 1.53 -11.64
C GLU A 96 0.61 1.73 -10.12
N ARG A 97 -0.19 2.57 -9.46
CA ARG A 97 0.06 2.95 -8.06
C ARG A 97 -0.27 1.82 -7.09
N ASP A 98 0.65 1.58 -6.17
CA ASP A 98 0.43 0.67 -5.04
C ASP A 98 -0.50 1.26 -3.95
N THR A 99 -0.71 2.58 -3.95
CA THR A 99 -1.37 3.32 -2.86
C THR A 99 -2.90 3.27 -2.86
N LEU A 100 -3.52 2.74 -3.92
CA LEU A 100 -4.98 2.70 -4.05
C LEU A 100 -5.59 1.74 -3.01
N SER A 101 -6.44 2.29 -2.13
CA SER A 101 -7.14 1.52 -1.11
C SER A 101 -8.43 0.89 -1.66
N ILE A 102 -8.30 -0.11 -2.53
CA ILE A 102 -9.45 -0.80 -3.16
C ILE A 102 -9.16 -2.27 -3.42
N ARG A 103 -10.19 -3.13 -3.33
CA ARG A 103 -10.11 -4.52 -3.78
C ARG A 103 -9.97 -4.59 -5.29
N GLU A 104 -9.11 -5.47 -5.79
CA GLU A 104 -8.91 -5.65 -7.24
C GLU A 104 -10.22 -5.99 -7.96
N SER A 105 -11.12 -6.75 -7.34
CA SER A 105 -12.45 -7.06 -7.90
C SER A 105 -13.29 -5.81 -8.19
N ARG A 106 -13.26 -4.83 -7.28
CA ARG A 106 -13.95 -3.53 -7.45
C ARG A 106 -13.23 -2.63 -8.45
N LEU A 107 -11.89 -2.64 -8.42
CA LEU A 107 -11.07 -1.89 -9.38
C LEU A 107 -11.33 -2.38 -10.81
N PHE A 108 -11.35 -3.70 -11.03
CA PHE A 108 -11.70 -4.31 -12.31
C PHE A 108 -13.07 -3.85 -12.79
N GLY A 109 -14.10 -3.89 -11.92
CA GLY A 109 -15.43 -3.40 -12.28
C GLY A 109 -15.44 -1.94 -12.73
N ALA A 110 -14.65 -1.07 -12.10
CA ALA A 110 -14.51 0.31 -12.54
C ALA A 110 -13.77 0.44 -13.89
N VAL A 111 -12.70 -0.32 -14.10
CA VAL A 111 -11.97 -0.35 -15.37
C VAL A 111 -12.86 -0.83 -16.52
N VAL A 112 -13.76 -1.79 -16.26
CA VAL A 112 -14.78 -2.20 -17.25
C VAL A 112 -15.72 -1.06 -17.59
N ARG A 113 -16.23 -0.30 -16.60
CA ARG A 113 -17.05 0.89 -16.86
C ARG A 113 -16.31 1.93 -17.71
N TRP A 114 -15.02 2.15 -17.42
CA TRP A 114 -14.19 3.04 -18.24
C TRP A 114 -14.06 2.51 -19.68
N ALA A 115 -13.83 1.21 -19.87
CA ALA A 115 -13.73 0.60 -21.20
C ALA A 115 -15.04 0.71 -22.00
N GLU A 116 -16.19 0.63 -21.33
CA GLU A 116 -17.51 0.84 -21.95
C GLU A 116 -17.68 2.29 -22.43
N ALA A 117 -17.33 3.26 -21.59
CA ALA A 117 -17.36 4.67 -21.94
C ALA A 117 -16.38 5.00 -23.07
N GLU A 118 -15.18 4.44 -23.06
CA GLU A 118 -14.18 4.63 -24.12
C GLU A 118 -14.63 4.01 -25.45
N CYS A 119 -15.26 2.83 -25.43
CA CYS A 119 -15.88 2.26 -26.62
C CYS A 119 -16.92 3.21 -27.23
N GLN A 120 -17.78 3.81 -26.38
CA GLN A 120 -18.78 4.77 -26.83
C GLN A 120 -18.14 6.05 -27.40
N ARG A 121 -17.08 6.57 -26.76
CA ARG A 121 -16.31 7.72 -27.26
C ARG A 121 -15.68 7.47 -28.63
N GLN A 122 -15.20 6.25 -28.87
CA GLN A 122 -14.63 5.83 -30.16
C GLN A 122 -15.68 5.34 -31.18
N GLN A 123 -16.98 5.44 -30.87
CA GLN A 123 -18.09 4.95 -31.70
C GLN A 123 -17.98 3.46 -32.06
N LEU A 124 -17.40 2.65 -31.16
CA LEU A 124 -17.27 1.21 -31.30
C LEU A 124 -18.42 0.50 -30.58
N PRO A 125 -18.95 -0.61 -31.11
CA PRO A 125 -19.91 -1.42 -30.39
C PRO A 125 -19.27 -1.98 -29.12
N VAL A 126 -20.02 -1.99 -28.01
CA VAL A 126 -19.55 -2.44 -26.69
C VAL A 126 -19.47 -3.96 -26.66
N THR A 127 -18.45 -4.50 -27.34
CA THR A 127 -18.13 -5.94 -27.38
C THR A 127 -16.90 -6.23 -26.54
N PHE A 128 -16.74 -7.48 -26.10
CA PHE A 128 -15.61 -7.89 -25.27
C PHE A 128 -14.26 -7.63 -25.93
N GLY A 129 -14.13 -7.94 -27.23
CA GLY A 129 -12.91 -7.67 -27.99
C GLY A 129 -12.60 -6.17 -28.13
N ASN A 130 -13.62 -5.31 -28.27
CA ASN A 130 -13.41 -3.87 -28.30
C ASN A 130 -13.00 -3.33 -26.92
N LYS A 131 -13.61 -3.81 -25.83
CA LYS A 131 -13.20 -3.48 -24.46
C LYS A 131 -11.73 -3.85 -24.21
N GLN A 132 -11.32 -5.04 -24.64
CA GLN A 132 -9.93 -5.49 -24.53
C GLN A 132 -9.00 -4.58 -25.36
N LYS A 133 -9.40 -4.20 -26.57
CA LYS A 133 -8.62 -3.32 -27.46
C LYS A 133 -8.44 -1.91 -26.89
N VAL A 134 -9.48 -1.30 -26.33
CA VAL A 134 -9.38 0.05 -25.74
C VAL A 134 -8.62 0.05 -24.42
N LEU A 135 -8.71 -1.02 -23.64
CA LEU A 135 -7.93 -1.16 -22.40
C LEU A 135 -6.44 -1.34 -22.70
N GLY A 136 -6.08 -2.15 -23.70
CA GLY A 136 -4.70 -2.35 -24.12
C GLY A 136 -3.78 -2.64 -22.94
N ARG A 137 -2.78 -1.77 -22.71
CA ARG A 137 -1.80 -1.91 -21.62
C ARG A 137 -2.38 -1.74 -20.20
N ALA A 138 -3.56 -1.12 -20.05
CA ALA A 138 -4.18 -0.96 -18.74
C ALA A 138 -4.62 -2.32 -18.16
N LEU A 139 -4.91 -3.31 -19.00
CA LEU A 139 -5.35 -4.63 -18.58
C LEU A 139 -4.28 -5.39 -17.79
N SER A 140 -3.01 -5.29 -18.20
CA SER A 140 -1.88 -5.95 -17.52
C SER A 140 -1.52 -5.31 -16.18
N LEU A 141 -2.04 -4.11 -15.88
CA LEU A 141 -1.85 -3.43 -14.61
C LEU A 141 -2.85 -3.88 -13.52
N ILE A 142 -3.88 -4.64 -13.90
CA ILE A 142 -4.84 -5.23 -12.97
C ILE A 142 -4.23 -6.48 -12.35
N ARG A 143 -4.34 -6.62 -11.03
CA ARG A 143 -3.64 -7.66 -10.27
C ARG A 143 -4.57 -8.84 -9.99
N PHE A 144 -4.99 -9.51 -11.07
CA PHE A 144 -5.90 -10.66 -10.98
C PHE A 144 -5.49 -11.73 -9.96
N PRO A 145 -4.19 -12.09 -9.79
CA PRO A 145 -3.76 -13.10 -8.81
C PRO A 145 -4.12 -12.80 -7.34
N LEU A 146 -4.50 -11.56 -7.04
CA LEU A 146 -4.89 -11.12 -5.71
C LEU A 146 -6.40 -11.18 -5.45
N MET A 147 -7.21 -11.46 -6.47
CA MET A 147 -8.64 -11.71 -6.30
C MET A 147 -8.84 -13.09 -5.68
N THR A 148 -9.97 -13.29 -4.98
CA THR A 148 -10.38 -14.65 -4.62
C THR A 148 -10.85 -15.41 -5.86
N ILE A 149 -10.89 -16.75 -5.79
CA ILE A 149 -11.39 -17.59 -6.89
C ILE A 149 -12.83 -17.21 -7.24
N GLU A 150 -13.65 -16.92 -6.22
CA GLU A 150 -15.05 -16.53 -6.38
C GLU A 150 -15.16 -15.16 -7.07
N GLU A 151 -14.35 -14.18 -6.64
CA GLU A 151 -14.31 -12.85 -7.26
C GLU A 151 -13.86 -12.93 -8.72
N PHE A 152 -12.83 -13.73 -9.00
CA PHE A 152 -12.32 -13.94 -10.36
C PHE A 152 -13.33 -14.64 -11.26
N ALA A 153 -13.95 -15.71 -10.76
CA ALA A 153 -14.93 -16.52 -11.49
C ALA A 153 -16.22 -15.75 -11.79
N ALA A 154 -16.67 -14.88 -10.88
CA ALA A 154 -17.88 -14.08 -11.05
C ALA A 154 -17.67 -12.83 -11.92
N GLY A 155 -16.44 -12.31 -12.01
CA GLY A 155 -16.13 -11.09 -12.76
C GLY A 155 -15.25 -11.34 -13.98
N PRO A 156 -13.92 -11.22 -13.88
CA PRO A 156 -13.00 -11.30 -15.01
C PRO A 156 -13.18 -12.53 -15.90
N ALA A 157 -13.39 -13.73 -15.34
CA ALA A 157 -13.52 -14.96 -16.12
C ALA A 157 -14.76 -14.99 -17.01
N GLN A 158 -15.85 -14.32 -16.62
CA GLN A 158 -17.10 -14.23 -17.40
C GLN A 158 -17.15 -12.97 -18.27
N SER A 159 -16.22 -12.04 -18.08
CA SER A 159 -16.22 -10.76 -18.77
C SER A 159 -15.86 -10.84 -20.25
N GLY A 160 -15.24 -11.94 -20.71
CA GLY A 160 -14.72 -12.09 -22.08
C GLY A 160 -13.55 -11.15 -22.44
N ILE A 161 -13.05 -10.36 -21.49
CA ILE A 161 -11.92 -9.42 -21.69
C ILE A 161 -10.59 -10.17 -21.69
N LEU A 162 -10.50 -11.25 -20.90
CA LEU A 162 -9.35 -12.14 -20.85
C LEU A 162 -9.51 -13.25 -21.89
N SER A 163 -8.41 -13.68 -22.50
CA SER A 163 -8.41 -14.86 -23.37
C SER A 163 -8.61 -16.15 -22.55
N ASP A 164 -9.16 -17.18 -23.18
CA ASP A 164 -9.36 -18.49 -22.52
C ASP A 164 -8.06 -19.04 -21.92
N ARG A 165 -6.92 -18.80 -22.57
CA ARG A 165 -5.59 -19.18 -22.07
C ARG A 165 -5.23 -18.45 -20.78
N GLU A 166 -5.49 -17.15 -20.70
CA GLU A 166 -5.22 -16.35 -19.49
C GLU A 166 -6.14 -16.78 -18.34
N VAL A 167 -7.42 -17.01 -18.62
CA VAL A 167 -8.39 -17.51 -17.65
C VAL A 167 -7.93 -18.84 -17.07
N VAL A 168 -7.56 -19.81 -17.91
CA VAL A 168 -7.05 -21.11 -17.47
C VAL A 168 -5.77 -20.96 -16.65
N ASN A 169 -4.81 -20.14 -17.10
CA ASN A 169 -3.56 -19.90 -16.37
C ASN A 169 -3.80 -19.31 -14.98
N LEU A 170 -4.72 -18.35 -14.85
CA LEU A 170 -5.09 -17.75 -13.56
C LEU A 170 -5.82 -18.76 -12.67
N PHE A 171 -6.72 -19.58 -13.20
CA PHE A 171 -7.34 -20.67 -12.44
C PHE A 171 -6.32 -21.68 -11.89
N LEU A 172 -5.34 -22.07 -12.71
CA LEU A 172 -4.23 -22.92 -12.25
C LEU A 172 -3.40 -22.22 -11.17
N HIS A 173 -3.16 -20.91 -11.30
CA HIS A 173 -2.46 -20.13 -10.27
C HIS A 173 -3.19 -20.12 -8.91
N PHE A 174 -4.52 -20.10 -8.91
CA PHE A 174 -5.28 -20.12 -7.65
C PHE A 174 -5.39 -21.51 -7.01
N THR A 175 -5.33 -22.59 -7.79
CA THR A 175 -5.68 -23.94 -7.34
C THR A 175 -4.49 -24.87 -7.14
N VAL A 176 -3.40 -24.68 -7.90
CA VAL A 176 -2.26 -25.61 -7.94
C VAL A 176 -1.14 -25.13 -7.02
N ASN A 177 -0.50 -26.09 -6.32
CA ASN A 177 0.72 -25.86 -5.53
C ASN A 177 1.84 -26.79 -6.03
N PRO A 178 3.05 -26.28 -6.35
CA PRO A 178 3.45 -24.88 -6.30
C PRO A 178 2.73 -24.01 -7.36
N LYS A 179 2.45 -22.75 -7.01
CA LYS A 179 1.72 -21.84 -7.88
C LYS A 179 2.48 -21.58 -9.19
N PRO A 180 1.89 -21.84 -10.36
CA PRO A 180 2.51 -21.50 -11.64
C PRO A 180 2.69 -19.98 -11.76
N LYS A 181 3.76 -19.56 -12.45
CA LYS A 181 3.99 -18.14 -12.78
C LYS A 181 2.95 -17.66 -13.79
N VAL A 182 2.52 -16.41 -13.62
CA VAL A 182 1.56 -15.73 -14.49
C VAL A 182 2.12 -14.38 -14.92
N ASP A 183 1.61 -13.85 -16.03
CA ASP A 183 2.07 -12.57 -16.62
C ASP A 183 1.48 -11.32 -15.93
N TYR A 184 0.85 -11.52 -14.77
CA TYR A 184 0.18 -10.48 -13.99
C TYR A 184 0.93 -10.22 -12.67
N ILE A 185 0.83 -8.99 -12.19
CA ILE A 185 1.42 -8.60 -10.90
C ILE A 185 0.71 -9.35 -9.77
N ASP A 186 1.48 -10.10 -8.98
CA ASP A 186 1.02 -10.93 -7.86
C ASP A 186 1.28 -10.28 -6.48
N ARG A 187 1.68 -9.01 -6.47
CA ARG A 187 2.01 -8.23 -5.28
C ARG A 187 0.84 -7.31 -4.89
N PRO A 188 0.36 -7.35 -3.63
CA PRO A 188 -0.76 -6.50 -3.19
C PRO A 188 -0.49 -5.02 -3.40
N ARG A 189 -1.55 -4.28 -3.78
CA ARG A 189 -1.53 -2.81 -3.66
C ARG A 189 -1.38 -2.51 -2.19
N CYS A 190 -0.24 -1.96 -1.80
CA CYS A 190 -0.03 -1.53 -0.43
C CYS A 190 -0.85 -0.25 -0.22
N CYS A 191 -2.06 -0.40 0.32
CA CYS A 191 -2.96 0.68 0.79
C CYS A 191 -2.34 1.58 1.87
N LEU A 192 -1.04 1.44 2.11
CA LEU A 192 -0.28 2.09 3.15
C LEU A 192 0.30 3.36 2.57
N ARG A 193 -0.23 4.47 3.05
CA ARG A 193 0.31 5.78 2.75
C ARG A 193 1.65 5.95 3.44
N GLY A 194 2.50 6.76 2.83
CA GLY A 194 3.78 7.16 3.42
C GLY A 194 4.94 6.23 3.09
N LYS A 195 6.11 6.62 3.56
CA LYS A 195 7.35 5.85 3.40
C LYS A 195 7.35 4.70 4.40
N GLU A 196 7.75 3.52 3.95
CA GLU A 196 8.02 2.41 4.87
C GLU A 196 9.04 2.84 5.92
N CYS A 197 8.69 2.61 7.18
CA CYS A 197 9.53 2.91 8.32
C CYS A 197 9.87 1.62 9.06
N SER A 198 11.06 1.58 9.66
CA SER A 198 11.42 0.56 10.63
C SER A 198 11.99 1.20 11.88
N ILE A 199 11.74 0.56 13.01
CA ILE A 199 12.46 0.83 14.25
C ILE A 199 13.25 -0.40 14.63
N ASN A 200 14.42 -0.20 15.24
CA ASN A 200 15.16 -1.26 15.92
C ASN A 200 15.20 -0.92 17.42
N ARG A 201 14.85 -1.89 18.27
CA ARG A 201 14.82 -1.68 19.73
C ARG A 201 16.12 -2.01 20.42
N PHE A 202 17.11 -2.61 19.77
CA PHE A 202 18.36 -3.02 20.41
C PHE A 202 19.56 -2.18 19.96
N GLN A 203 20.51 -1.99 20.86
CA GLN A 203 21.74 -1.23 20.57
C GLN A 203 22.91 -2.14 20.23
N GLN A 204 22.84 -3.42 20.58
CA GLN A 204 23.90 -4.40 20.38
C GLN A 204 23.31 -5.75 19.98
N VAL A 205 24.16 -6.59 19.38
CA VAL A 205 23.81 -7.95 18.96
C VAL A 205 24.79 -8.92 19.61
N GLU A 206 24.24 -9.97 20.21
CA GLU A 206 24.95 -11.09 20.83
C GLU A 206 24.48 -12.39 20.17
N SER A 207 25.02 -13.53 20.61
CA SER A 207 24.80 -14.84 19.98
C SER A 207 24.34 -15.91 20.95
N ARG A 208 23.78 -17.01 20.39
CA ARG A 208 23.25 -18.20 21.10
C ARG A 208 21.87 -18.00 21.72
N TRP A 209 20.92 -17.58 20.90
CA TRP A 209 19.50 -17.61 21.25
C TRP A 209 18.83 -18.88 20.73
N GLY A 210 18.34 -19.72 21.64
CA GLY A 210 17.77 -21.02 21.31
C GLY A 210 16.25 -21.00 21.13
N TYR A 211 15.75 -22.03 20.45
CA TYR A 211 14.32 -22.20 20.16
C TYR A 211 13.80 -23.55 20.65
N SER A 212 12.82 -23.52 21.56
CA SER A 212 12.21 -24.72 22.15
C SER A 212 10.74 -24.94 21.75
N GLY A 213 10.27 -24.19 20.74
CA GLY A 213 8.87 -24.16 20.32
C GLY A 213 8.02 -23.11 21.02
N THR A 214 8.58 -22.40 21.99
CA THR A 214 7.96 -21.24 22.64
C THR A 214 8.14 -19.98 21.82
N SER A 215 7.10 -19.14 21.76
CA SER A 215 7.14 -17.89 21.01
C SER A 215 7.94 -16.82 21.76
N ASP A 216 8.77 -16.07 21.05
CA ASP A 216 9.34 -14.81 21.53
C ASP A 216 8.24 -13.75 21.54
N ARG A 217 8.03 -13.07 22.68
CA ARG A 217 6.90 -12.14 22.86
C ARG A 217 7.31 -10.83 23.51
N ILE A 218 6.96 -9.71 22.88
CA ILE A 218 7.15 -8.38 23.44
C ILE A 218 5.87 -7.56 23.28
N ARG A 219 5.50 -6.79 24.31
CA ARG A 219 4.36 -5.89 24.24
C ARG A 219 4.80 -4.50 23.82
N PHE A 220 3.94 -3.79 23.10
CA PHE A 220 4.21 -2.41 22.70
C PHE A 220 2.94 -1.57 22.64
N THR A 221 3.11 -0.25 22.79
CA THR A 221 2.12 0.78 22.49
C THR A 221 2.74 1.79 21.54
N VAL A 222 1.90 2.49 20.77
CA VAL A 222 2.32 3.54 19.84
C VAL A 222 1.54 4.82 20.12
N ASN A 223 2.17 5.99 19.94
CA ASN A 223 1.51 7.29 20.18
C ASN A 223 0.59 7.75 19.03
N ARG A 224 0.52 7.01 17.93
CA ARG A 224 -0.25 7.34 16.74
C ARG A 224 -0.74 6.07 16.04
N ARG A 225 -1.70 6.23 15.14
CA ARG A 225 -2.15 5.15 14.25
C ARG A 225 -1.00 4.80 13.32
N ILE A 226 -0.70 3.51 13.22
CA ILE A 226 0.25 2.96 12.24
C ILE A 226 -0.30 1.66 11.68
N SER A 227 0.28 1.20 10.59
CA SER A 227 0.02 -0.13 10.03
C SER A 227 1.30 -0.95 10.04
N VAL A 228 1.35 -2.00 10.87
CA VAL A 228 2.50 -2.91 10.93
C VAL A 228 2.40 -3.94 9.82
N VAL A 229 3.48 -4.08 9.04
CA VAL A 229 3.54 -5.00 7.89
C VAL A 229 4.40 -6.22 8.13
N GLY A 230 5.29 -6.17 9.12
CA GLY A 230 6.17 -7.29 9.41
C GLY A 230 7.15 -7.01 10.55
N PHE A 231 7.97 -8.01 10.83
CA PHE A 231 9.07 -7.94 11.77
C PHE A 231 10.40 -8.16 11.04
N GLY A 232 11.47 -7.55 11.55
CA GLY A 232 12.83 -8.03 11.31
C GLY A 232 13.23 -8.95 12.45
N LEU A 233 13.76 -10.13 12.12
CA LEU A 233 14.18 -11.15 13.08
C LEU A 233 15.66 -11.49 12.88
N TYR A 234 16.36 -11.88 13.94
CA TYR A 234 17.74 -12.32 13.79
C TYR A 234 17.82 -13.75 13.26
N GLY A 235 18.88 -14.04 12.51
CA GLY A 235 19.14 -15.33 11.88
C GLY A 235 20.23 -16.16 12.57
N SER A 236 20.57 -17.29 11.96
CA SER A 236 21.48 -18.33 12.46
C SER A 236 22.88 -17.79 12.77
N ILE A 237 23.50 -18.30 13.83
CA ILE A 237 24.94 -18.09 14.11
C ILE A 237 25.83 -19.12 13.42
N HIS A 238 25.24 -20.13 12.79
CA HIS A 238 25.93 -21.28 12.16
C HIS A 238 26.08 -21.15 10.64
N GLY A 239 25.87 -19.95 10.11
CA GLY A 239 25.93 -19.66 8.67
C GLY A 239 24.54 -19.65 8.02
N PRO A 240 24.47 -19.70 6.67
CA PRO A 240 23.22 -19.59 5.95
C PRO A 240 22.23 -20.69 6.29
N THR A 241 20.99 -20.33 6.62
CA THR A 241 19.96 -21.28 7.04
C THR A 241 18.55 -20.73 6.79
N ASP A 242 17.62 -21.62 6.48
CA ASP A 242 16.19 -21.30 6.39
C ASP A 242 15.50 -21.49 7.74
N TYR A 243 14.78 -20.48 8.20
CA TYR A 243 13.90 -20.56 9.36
C TYR A 243 12.45 -20.69 8.91
N GLN A 244 11.69 -21.55 9.61
CA GLN A 244 10.24 -21.48 9.61
C GLN A 244 9.78 -20.61 10.77
N VAL A 245 8.86 -19.68 10.52
CA VAL A 245 8.40 -18.70 11.50
C VAL A 245 6.89 -18.55 11.44
N ASN A 246 6.25 -18.59 12.60
CA ASN A 246 4.90 -18.06 12.78
C ASN A 246 4.98 -16.70 13.45
N ILE A 247 4.47 -15.65 12.82
CA ILE A 247 4.38 -14.31 13.38
C ILE A 247 2.93 -13.94 13.70
N GLN A 248 2.71 -13.20 14.79
CA GLN A 248 1.39 -12.75 15.22
C GLN A 248 1.42 -11.36 15.86
N ILE A 249 0.34 -10.62 15.73
CA ILE A 249 0.02 -9.47 16.58
C ILE A 249 -1.31 -9.72 17.28
N ILE A 250 -1.31 -9.55 18.60
CA ILE A 250 -2.46 -9.80 19.47
C ILE A 250 -2.81 -8.51 20.22
N ASP A 251 -4.08 -8.11 20.22
CA ASP A 251 -4.61 -7.08 21.12
C ASP A 251 -4.53 -7.61 22.56
N TYR A 252 -3.73 -6.97 23.41
CA TYR A 252 -3.40 -7.48 24.74
C TYR A 252 -4.63 -7.50 25.67
N GLU A 253 -5.50 -6.49 25.58
CA GLU A 253 -6.66 -6.40 26.47
C GLU A 253 -7.79 -7.33 26.04
N LYS A 254 -8.02 -7.44 24.73
CA LYS A 254 -9.08 -8.31 24.18
C LYS A 254 -8.64 -9.75 24.01
N ASN A 255 -7.35 -10.03 24.11
CA ASN A 255 -6.74 -11.31 23.78
C ASN A 255 -7.16 -11.82 22.38
N GLN A 256 -7.24 -10.89 21.42
CA GLN A 256 -7.67 -11.17 20.05
C GLN A 256 -6.48 -11.07 19.08
N THR A 257 -6.25 -12.12 18.31
CA THR A 257 -5.25 -12.08 17.21
C THR A 257 -5.76 -11.20 16.08
N LEU A 258 -5.01 -10.14 15.78
CA LEU A 258 -5.34 -9.17 14.72
C LEU A 258 -4.78 -9.61 13.36
N GLY A 259 -3.66 -10.31 13.36
CA GLY A 259 -3.10 -10.91 12.17
C GLY A 259 -2.02 -11.91 12.51
N GLN A 260 -1.87 -12.91 11.63
CA GLN A 260 -0.89 -13.97 11.76
C GLN A 260 -0.41 -14.42 10.38
N ASN A 261 0.82 -14.94 10.31
CA ASN A 261 1.32 -15.57 9.10
C ASN A 261 2.31 -16.71 9.44
N ASP A 262 2.07 -17.88 8.85
CA ASP A 262 3.03 -18.99 8.81
C ASP A 262 3.89 -18.83 7.57
N THR A 263 5.16 -18.49 7.78
CA THR A 263 6.11 -18.15 6.73
C THR A 263 7.53 -18.61 7.08
N GLY A 264 8.52 -18.13 6.36
CA GLY A 264 9.92 -18.39 6.64
C GLY A 264 10.82 -17.32 6.04
N PHE A 265 12.08 -17.33 6.42
CA PHE A 265 13.11 -16.48 5.84
C PHE A 265 14.43 -17.24 5.74
N SER A 266 15.22 -16.88 4.73
CA SER A 266 16.60 -17.35 4.57
C SER A 266 17.54 -16.31 5.16
N CYS A 267 18.42 -16.72 6.07
CA CYS A 267 19.49 -15.89 6.59
C CYS A 267 20.84 -16.27 5.98
N ASP A 268 21.79 -15.35 6.01
CA ASP A 268 23.16 -15.52 5.50
C ASP A 268 24.20 -15.82 6.60
N GLY A 269 23.75 -15.92 7.86
CA GLY A 269 24.61 -16.12 9.03
C GLY A 269 25.12 -14.82 9.68
N THR A 270 24.85 -13.66 9.08
CA THR A 270 25.23 -12.36 9.66
C THR A 270 24.34 -11.97 10.83
N ALA A 271 24.82 -11.02 11.63
CA ALA A 271 24.08 -10.39 12.73
C ALA A 271 22.97 -9.42 12.24
N SER A 272 22.63 -9.43 10.95
CA SER A 272 21.59 -8.59 10.35
C SER A 272 20.19 -9.09 10.73
N THR A 273 19.18 -8.25 10.53
CA THR A 273 17.78 -8.63 10.65
C THR A 273 17.22 -9.07 9.29
N PHE A 274 16.36 -10.09 9.32
CA PHE A 274 15.71 -10.65 8.15
C PHE A 274 14.21 -10.47 8.27
N ARG A 275 13.59 -10.03 7.18
CA ARG A 275 12.20 -9.57 7.19
C ARG A 275 11.24 -10.73 7.05
N VAL A 276 10.20 -10.73 7.89
CA VAL A 276 9.04 -11.60 7.79
C VAL A 276 7.77 -10.75 7.79
N MET A 277 6.89 -11.00 6.83
CA MET A 277 5.77 -10.11 6.52
C MET A 277 4.42 -10.76 6.86
N PHE A 278 3.46 -9.95 7.29
CA PHE A 278 2.06 -10.36 7.38
C PHE A 278 1.44 -10.43 5.97
N LYS A 279 0.36 -11.21 5.82
CA LYS A 279 -0.39 -11.27 4.56
C LYS A 279 -1.08 -9.95 4.24
N GLU A 280 -1.54 -9.28 5.28
CA GLU A 280 -2.19 -7.97 5.20
C GLU A 280 -1.60 -7.06 6.30
N PRO A 281 -1.51 -5.74 6.06
CA PRO A 281 -1.07 -4.80 7.08
C PRO A 281 -2.01 -4.80 8.29
N ILE A 282 -1.43 -4.80 9.50
CA ILE A 282 -2.18 -4.84 10.76
C ILE A 282 -2.28 -3.43 11.32
N GLU A 283 -3.51 -2.94 11.45
CA GLU A 283 -3.77 -1.63 12.04
C GLU A 283 -3.49 -1.63 13.55
N ILE A 284 -2.68 -0.66 13.99
CA ILE A 284 -2.31 -0.42 15.37
C ILE A 284 -2.84 0.96 15.76
N LEU A 285 -3.71 0.98 16.78
CA LEU A 285 -4.32 2.21 17.27
C LEU A 285 -3.42 2.88 18.33
N PRO A 286 -3.46 4.22 18.44
CA PRO A 286 -2.73 4.93 19.48
C PRO A 286 -3.12 4.42 20.87
N THR A 287 -2.14 4.33 21.77
CA THR A 287 -2.29 4.02 23.21
C THR A 287 -2.83 2.63 23.57
N VAL A 288 -3.27 1.84 22.59
CA VAL A 288 -3.67 0.44 22.80
C VAL A 288 -2.42 -0.44 22.93
N CYS A 289 -2.44 -1.39 23.86
CA CYS A 289 -1.34 -2.31 24.09
C CYS A 289 -1.49 -3.55 23.20
N TYR A 290 -0.45 -3.87 22.45
CA TYR A 290 -0.39 -5.04 21.58
C TYR A 290 0.75 -5.96 21.99
N THR A 291 0.66 -7.23 21.64
CA THR A 291 1.73 -8.23 21.81
C THR A 291 2.22 -8.67 20.44
N ALA A 292 3.47 -8.36 20.11
CA ALA A 292 4.17 -8.94 18.97
C ALA A 292 4.73 -10.31 19.36
N CYS A 293 4.45 -11.32 18.54
CA CYS A 293 4.88 -12.70 18.77
C CYS A 293 5.62 -13.24 17.55
N ALA A 294 6.72 -13.96 17.75
CA ALA A 294 7.45 -14.67 16.72
C ALA A 294 7.87 -16.04 17.24
N THR A 295 7.41 -17.11 16.60
CA THR A 295 7.77 -18.50 16.93
C THR A 295 8.67 -19.03 15.84
N LEU A 296 9.97 -19.09 16.12
CA LEU A 296 10.97 -19.56 15.16
C LEU A 296 11.24 -21.06 15.35
N LYS A 297 11.47 -21.74 14.22
CA LYS A 297 11.96 -23.11 14.15
C LYS A 297 13.21 -23.12 13.28
N GLY A 298 14.34 -23.40 13.91
CA GLY A 298 15.67 -23.42 13.28
C GLY A 298 16.77 -23.55 14.34
N PRO A 299 18.04 -23.45 13.94
CA PRO A 299 19.18 -23.52 14.85
C PRO A 299 19.28 -22.25 15.72
N ASP A 300 20.26 -22.22 16.63
CA ASP A 300 20.53 -21.04 17.46
C ASP A 300 20.83 -19.81 16.58
N SER A 301 20.33 -18.66 17.02
CA SER A 301 20.44 -17.39 16.29
C SER A 301 21.22 -16.34 17.08
N HIS A 302 21.47 -15.22 16.41
CA HIS A 302 21.82 -13.96 17.07
C HIS A 302 20.61 -13.41 17.84
N TYR A 303 20.85 -12.57 18.84
CA TYR A 303 19.79 -11.84 19.53
C TYR A 303 20.25 -10.43 19.89
N GLY A 304 19.29 -9.54 20.14
CA GLY A 304 19.60 -8.17 20.53
C GLY A 304 19.78 -8.05 22.02
N THR A 305 20.68 -7.15 22.45
CA THR A 305 20.86 -6.76 23.85
C THR A 305 20.89 -5.24 23.99
N LYS A 306 20.87 -4.75 25.23
CA LYS A 306 20.72 -3.33 25.58
C LYS A 306 19.49 -2.71 24.93
N GLY A 307 18.36 -3.39 25.08
CA GLY A 307 17.12 -3.00 24.46
C GLY A 307 16.52 -1.74 25.07
N LEU A 308 15.95 -0.91 24.22
CA LEU A 308 15.37 0.37 24.55
C LEU A 308 13.90 0.21 24.89
N LYS A 309 13.52 0.59 26.10
CA LYS A 309 12.10 0.68 26.51
C LYS A 309 11.28 1.63 25.63
N LYS A 310 11.92 2.66 25.06
CA LYS A 310 11.27 3.67 24.22
C LYS A 310 12.11 3.93 22.98
N VAL A 311 11.48 3.83 21.81
CA VAL A 311 12.11 4.13 20.52
C VAL A 311 11.30 5.19 19.80
N ILE A 312 11.98 6.23 19.30
CA ILE A 312 11.36 7.34 18.58
C ILE A 312 11.86 7.31 17.15
N HIS A 313 10.93 7.20 16.20
CA HIS A 313 11.18 7.34 14.78
C HIS A 313 10.72 8.72 14.32
N GLU A 314 11.63 9.48 13.71
CA GLU A 314 11.34 10.81 13.16
C GLU A 314 11.15 10.71 11.65
N SER A 315 9.94 11.00 11.16
CA SER A 315 9.66 11.08 9.73
C SER A 315 10.17 12.41 9.16
N PRO A 316 10.56 12.47 7.86
CA PRO A 316 10.95 13.72 7.19
C PRO A 316 9.90 14.84 7.28
N THR A 317 8.63 14.49 7.52
CA THR A 317 7.52 15.42 7.71
C THR A 317 7.40 15.98 9.15
N ALA A 318 8.47 15.87 9.95
CA ALA A 318 8.58 16.33 11.35
C ALA A 318 7.63 15.64 12.35
N SER A 319 6.94 14.57 11.95
CA SER A 319 6.05 13.82 12.83
C SER A 319 6.83 12.68 13.53
N LYS A 320 6.80 12.64 14.89
CA LYS A 320 7.49 11.63 15.71
C LYS A 320 6.62 10.43 16.10
N THR A 321 6.91 9.26 15.57
CA THR A 321 6.28 7.98 15.96
C THR A 321 7.04 7.41 17.14
N CYS A 322 6.36 7.23 18.28
CA CYS A 322 6.97 6.74 19.50
C CYS A 322 6.42 5.37 19.86
N PHE A 323 7.32 4.39 19.95
CA PHE A 323 7.04 3.05 20.47
C PHE A 323 7.48 2.97 21.92
N VAL A 324 6.64 2.37 22.77
CA VAL A 324 6.99 2.04 24.15
C VAL A 324 6.81 0.55 24.35
N PHE A 325 7.85 -0.14 24.81
CA PHE A 325 7.90 -1.58 24.98
C PHE A 325 7.68 -2.00 26.43
N TYR A 326 7.03 -3.15 26.60
CA TYR A 326 6.73 -3.75 27.90
C TYR A 326 6.99 -5.25 27.84
N SER A 327 7.42 -5.83 28.95
CA SER A 327 7.54 -7.29 29.07
C SER A 327 6.19 -7.97 28.89
N SER A 328 6.17 -9.08 28.15
CA SER A 328 4.99 -9.92 27.98
C SER A 328 4.90 -10.95 29.12
N PRO A 329 3.73 -11.11 29.78
CA PRO A 329 3.57 -12.14 30.81
C PRO A 329 3.52 -13.54 30.22
N GLY A 330 3.91 -14.54 31.02
CA GLY A 330 3.90 -15.95 30.64
C GLY A 330 5.17 -16.38 29.90
N ASN A 331 5.10 -17.53 29.22
CA ASN A 331 6.23 -18.08 28.49
C ASN A 331 6.46 -17.28 27.19
N ASN A 332 7.64 -16.66 27.06
CA ASN A 332 7.99 -15.75 25.98
C ASN A 332 9.38 -16.02 25.38
N ASN A 333 9.88 -17.26 25.52
CA ASN A 333 11.20 -17.71 25.06
C ASN A 333 12.38 -16.87 25.60
N GLY A 334 12.18 -16.13 26.71
CA GLY A 334 13.20 -15.27 27.31
C GLY A 334 13.25 -13.85 26.76
N THR A 335 12.47 -13.53 25.72
CA THR A 335 12.45 -12.18 25.15
C THR A 335 11.93 -11.16 26.16
N SER A 336 12.71 -10.13 26.41
CA SER A 336 12.43 -9.05 27.35
C SER A 336 12.65 -7.69 26.70
N ILE A 337 12.51 -6.61 27.49
CA ILE A 337 12.86 -5.27 27.03
C ILE A 337 14.36 -5.19 26.73
N GLU A 338 15.21 -5.80 27.57
CA GLU A 338 16.67 -5.69 27.49
C GLU A 338 17.27 -6.63 26.45
N ASP A 339 16.73 -7.85 26.32
CA ASP A 339 17.33 -8.92 25.52
C ASP A 339 16.29 -9.70 24.69
N GLY A 340 16.68 -10.22 23.53
CA GLY A 340 15.97 -11.27 22.81
C GLY A 340 15.65 -10.98 21.34
N GLN A 341 14.53 -11.52 20.87
CA GLN A 341 14.08 -11.43 19.47
C GLN A 341 13.09 -10.29 19.24
N ILE A 342 12.61 -10.20 17.99
CA ILE A 342 11.80 -9.09 17.47
C ILE A 342 12.56 -7.76 17.62
N PRO A 343 13.77 -7.65 17.03
CA PRO A 343 14.53 -6.41 17.02
C PRO A 343 13.80 -5.31 16.29
N GLU A 344 13.14 -5.64 15.17
CA GLU A 344 12.55 -4.64 14.29
C GLU A 344 11.05 -4.81 14.09
N ILE A 345 10.34 -3.68 14.13
CA ILE A 345 8.95 -3.57 13.70
C ILE A 345 8.94 -2.70 12.45
N ILE A 346 8.35 -3.24 11.38
CA ILE A 346 8.25 -2.60 10.07
C ILE A 346 6.82 -2.10 9.90
N PHE A 347 6.66 -0.81 9.59
CA PHE A 347 5.35 -0.17 9.59
C PHE A 347 5.26 1.00 8.63
N TYR A 348 4.03 1.45 8.41
CA TYR A 348 3.68 2.67 7.70
C TYR A 348 2.86 3.59 8.62
N THR A 349 2.96 4.89 8.40
CA THR A 349 2.31 5.94 9.23
C THR A 349 1.24 6.69 8.49
#